data_AF-A0AAU7GDP0-F1
#
_entry.id   AF-A0AAU7GDP0-F1
#
_cell.length_a   1.000
_cell.length_b   1.000
_cell.length_c   1.000
_cell.angle_alpha   90.00
_cell.angle_beta   90.00
_cell.angle_gamma   90.00
#
_symmetry.space_group_name_H-M   'P 1'
#
loop_
_entity.id
_entity.type
_entity.pdbx_description
1 polymer ?
#
loop_
_entity_poly.entity_id
_entity_poly.type
_entity_poly.pdbx_seq_one_letter_code
_entity_poly.pdbx_strand_id
1 'polypeptide(L)'
;MSPATDPADPSGPDGSAGGRGPNERPGHTGGASPASGHGVPTETGAGRLAGFAASLADSAGQPWDGREFDDNPFGDDDGSAPLPLLGALAAFRAGETGPEAVVDAIRGSRLLIPLVAELGDEGVSDTGLTVDKTQELSIVTVAAPDGRTVLPVFSSVTAMQTWNPQARPVPAAGPRAALAAASEGTELLVLDPTSETEFVLRRPAVWALAQGLPWLPSDRDPEVLAAFRASLGSELGVLDVELAAGDPASRLRGEELVVRLVLSSGLTRDELDAILSRLAQRWAADDVIATRVDSLRVQLVAAE
;
A
#
# COMPACT_ATOMS: atom_id res chain seq x y z
N MET A 1 38.27 39.81 -1.09
CA MET A 1 39.31 39.77 -2.13
C MET A 1 38.97 38.62 -3.07
N SER A 2 38.40 38.96 -4.24
CA SER A 2 38.30 38.16 -5.47
C SER A 2 39.71 37.80 -6.01
N PRO A 3 39.92 37.02 -7.10
CA PRO A 3 39.02 36.73 -8.25
C PRO A 3 39.00 35.24 -8.70
N ALA A 4 38.03 34.68 -9.45
CA ALA A 4 37.38 35.01 -10.73
C ALA A 4 38.31 34.96 -11.95
N THR A 5 38.26 33.87 -12.74
CA THR A 5 38.61 33.87 -14.18
C THR A 5 37.94 32.70 -14.92
N ASP A 6 36.97 33.05 -15.76
CA ASP A 6 36.69 32.46 -17.09
C ASP A 6 37.31 33.48 -18.11
N PRO A 7 37.50 33.26 -19.45
CA PRO A 7 36.75 32.40 -20.38
C PRO A 7 37.59 31.75 -21.52
N ALA A 8 36.95 30.96 -22.41
CA ALA A 8 36.91 31.17 -23.87
C ALA A 8 36.61 29.90 -24.70
N ASP A 9 35.51 29.97 -25.44
CA ASP A 9 35.22 29.29 -26.71
C ASP A 9 36.07 29.91 -27.85
N PRO A 10 36.41 29.15 -28.91
CA PRO A 10 36.11 29.69 -30.23
C PRO A 10 35.58 28.68 -31.26
N SER A 11 34.64 29.18 -32.04
CA SER A 11 33.96 28.57 -33.18
C SER A 11 34.80 28.51 -34.48
N GLY A 12 34.52 27.49 -35.31
CA GLY A 12 34.58 27.48 -36.80
C GLY A 12 35.92 27.09 -37.48
N PRO A 13 35.94 26.69 -38.78
CA PRO A 13 34.90 26.90 -39.80
C PRO A 13 34.61 25.73 -40.79
N ASP A 14 33.54 25.96 -41.57
CA ASP A 14 33.14 25.54 -42.94
C ASP A 14 33.94 24.53 -43.78
N GLY A 15 33.20 23.76 -44.61
CA GLY A 15 33.73 23.36 -45.93
C GLY A 15 33.12 22.17 -46.66
N SER A 16 31.98 22.40 -47.32
CA SER A 16 31.68 22.01 -48.73
C SER A 16 31.64 20.53 -49.21
N ALA A 17 30.44 20.20 -49.71
CA ALA A 17 30.12 19.74 -51.07
C ALA A 17 30.50 18.32 -51.56
N GLY A 18 29.48 17.65 -52.11
CA GLY A 18 29.61 16.93 -53.39
C GLY A 18 29.31 15.44 -53.35
N GLY A 19 28.41 14.98 -54.22
CA GLY A 19 28.41 13.59 -54.69
C GLY A 19 27.07 12.88 -54.72
N ARG A 20 26.16 13.31 -55.61
CA ARG A 20 25.14 12.41 -56.17
C ARG A 20 25.86 11.35 -57.03
N GLY A 21 25.66 10.08 -56.72
CA GLY A 21 26.00 8.93 -57.58
C GLY A 21 24.76 8.07 -57.83
N PRO A 22 24.45 7.71 -59.08
CA PRO A 22 23.15 7.14 -59.44
C PRO A 22 23.06 5.64 -59.17
N ASN A 23 21.85 5.23 -58.78
CA ASN A 23 21.39 3.86 -58.63
C ASN A 23 21.08 3.28 -60.03
N GLU A 24 21.96 2.47 -60.59
CA GLU A 24 21.71 1.71 -61.81
C GLU A 24 20.97 0.41 -61.48
N ARG A 25 19.70 0.31 -61.92
CA ARG A 25 19.00 -0.96 -62.12
C ARG A 25 18.76 -1.15 -63.63
N PRO A 26 19.12 -2.29 -64.23
CA PRO A 26 18.87 -2.51 -65.65
C PRO A 26 17.38 -2.73 -65.92
N GLY A 27 16.92 -2.14 -67.00
CA GLY A 27 15.53 -2.19 -67.45
C GLY A 27 15.09 -3.56 -67.95
N HIS A 28 13.80 -3.83 -67.75
CA HIS A 28 13.05 -4.74 -68.61
C HIS A 28 11.77 -4.04 -69.05
N THR A 29 11.71 -3.84 -70.37
CA THR A 29 10.57 -3.42 -71.16
C THR A 29 9.45 -4.47 -71.11
N GLY A 30 8.22 -4.04 -70.84
CA GLY A 30 7.01 -4.87 -70.98
C GLY A 30 5.78 -3.98 -71.02
N GLY A 31 5.04 -4.03 -72.13
CA GLY A 31 4.02 -3.08 -72.53
C GLY A 31 2.84 -2.90 -71.57
N ALA A 32 2.34 -1.68 -71.51
CA ALA A 32 1.11 -1.32 -70.82
C ALA A 32 -0.11 -1.55 -71.73
N SER A 33 -0.92 -2.57 -71.41
CA SER A 33 -2.33 -2.62 -71.78
C SER A 33 -3.16 -2.03 -70.63
N PRO A 34 -4.19 -1.21 -70.89
CA PRO A 34 -5.00 -0.63 -69.83
C PRO A 34 -6.07 -1.64 -69.41
N ALA A 35 -5.85 -2.35 -68.30
CA ALA A 35 -6.89 -3.15 -67.67
C ALA A 35 -7.52 -2.33 -66.53
N SER A 36 -8.52 -1.52 -66.88
CA SER A 36 -9.55 -1.06 -65.95
C SER A 36 -10.37 -2.27 -65.49
N GLY A 37 -9.91 -2.93 -64.44
CA GLY A 37 -10.66 -3.96 -63.72
C GLY A 37 -10.71 -3.57 -62.25
N HIS A 38 -11.91 -3.32 -61.73
CA HIS A 38 -12.11 -3.30 -60.28
C HIS A 38 -11.76 -4.70 -59.78
N GLY A 39 -10.55 -4.87 -59.24
CA GLY A 39 -10.06 -6.14 -58.76
C GLY A 39 -11.01 -6.70 -57.72
N VAL A 40 -11.54 -7.90 -57.96
CA VAL A 40 -12.35 -8.62 -56.98
C VAL A 40 -11.49 -8.79 -55.72
N PRO A 41 -12.00 -8.45 -54.52
CA PRO A 41 -11.23 -8.61 -53.28
C PRO A 41 -10.71 -10.04 -53.19
N THR A 42 -9.39 -10.19 -53.07
CA THR A 42 -8.79 -11.49 -52.81
C THR A 42 -9.17 -11.94 -51.41
N GLU A 43 -9.32 -13.24 -51.20
CA GLU A 43 -9.63 -13.83 -49.90
C GLU A 43 -8.61 -13.41 -48.83
N THR A 44 -7.34 -13.27 -49.23
CA THR A 44 -6.25 -12.72 -48.41
C THR A 44 -6.46 -11.24 -48.03
N GLY A 45 -7.02 -10.43 -48.94
CA GLY A 45 -7.36 -9.03 -48.67
C GLY A 45 -8.56 -8.89 -47.73
N ALA A 46 -9.57 -9.75 -47.88
CA ALA A 46 -10.72 -9.83 -46.98
C ALA A 46 -10.30 -10.23 -45.56
N GLY A 47 -9.37 -11.19 -45.42
CA GLY A 47 -8.82 -11.58 -44.11
C GLY A 47 -8.06 -10.46 -43.40
N ARG A 48 -7.30 -9.62 -44.13
CA ARG A 48 -6.62 -8.45 -43.54
C ARG A 48 -7.61 -7.37 -43.07
N LEU A 49 -8.68 -7.12 -43.82
CA LEU A 49 -9.73 -6.17 -43.43
C LEU A 49 -10.53 -6.66 -42.23
N ALA A 50 -10.78 -7.96 -42.11
CA ALA A 50 -11.42 -8.55 -40.93
C ALA A 50 -10.57 -8.38 -39.67
N GLY A 51 -9.25 -8.59 -39.77
CA GLY A 51 -8.31 -8.32 -38.66
C GLY A 51 -8.24 -6.84 -38.28
N PHE A 52 -8.31 -5.93 -39.27
CA PHE A 52 -8.39 -4.50 -39.02
C PHE A 52 -9.68 -4.10 -38.31
N ALA A 53 -10.84 -4.60 -38.77
CA ALA A 53 -12.13 -4.34 -38.13
C ALA A 53 -12.18 -4.87 -36.69
N ALA A 54 -11.56 -6.03 -36.42
CA ALA A 54 -11.43 -6.56 -35.06
C ALA A 54 -10.51 -5.70 -34.16
N SER A 55 -9.57 -4.94 -34.73
CA SER A 55 -8.69 -4.05 -33.96
C SER A 55 -9.34 -2.70 -33.59
N LEU A 56 -10.51 -2.38 -34.15
CA LEU A 56 -11.21 -1.11 -33.91
C LEU A 56 -12.13 -1.13 -32.67
N ALA A 57 -12.28 -2.30 -32.04
CA ALA A 57 -13.06 -2.48 -30.84
C ALA A 57 -12.39 -3.43 -29.85
N ASP A 58 -12.77 -3.36 -28.58
CA ASP A 58 -12.33 -4.33 -27.57
C ASP A 58 -13.01 -5.69 -27.75
N SER A 59 -12.66 -6.66 -26.90
CA SER A 59 -13.23 -8.02 -26.94
C SER A 59 -14.75 -8.08 -26.72
N ALA A 60 -15.38 -6.99 -26.26
CA ALA A 60 -16.83 -6.86 -26.13
C ALA A 60 -17.47 -6.11 -27.32
N GLY A 61 -16.70 -5.78 -28.36
CA GLY A 61 -17.17 -5.08 -29.56
C GLY A 61 -17.39 -3.58 -29.36
N GLN A 62 -16.86 -3.00 -28.27
CA GLN A 62 -16.95 -1.56 -28.02
C GLN A 62 -15.82 -0.80 -28.73
N PRO A 63 -16.10 0.26 -29.50
CA PRO A 63 -15.08 1.03 -30.21
C PRO A 63 -14.02 1.65 -29.28
N TRP A 64 -12.78 1.77 -29.76
CA TRP A 64 -11.72 2.50 -29.03
C TRP A 64 -11.86 4.03 -29.13
N ASP A 65 -12.59 4.51 -30.13
CA ASP A 65 -12.75 5.93 -30.43
C ASP A 65 -13.31 6.71 -29.22
N GLY A 66 -12.70 7.85 -28.91
CA GLY A 66 -13.08 8.70 -27.78
C GLY A 66 -12.70 8.19 -26.39
N ARG A 67 -11.94 7.09 -26.26
CA ARG A 67 -11.35 6.68 -24.97
C ARG A 67 -9.98 7.33 -24.79
N GLU A 68 -9.82 8.05 -23.69
CA GLU A 68 -8.54 8.54 -23.21
C GLU A 68 -8.13 7.72 -21.97
N PHE A 69 -6.87 7.33 -21.89
CA PHE A 69 -6.29 6.76 -20.69
C PHE A 69 -5.49 7.86 -20.00
N ASP A 70 -5.71 8.04 -18.70
CA ASP A 70 -4.84 8.89 -17.89
C ASP A 70 -3.44 8.28 -17.80
N ASP A 71 -2.41 9.12 -17.63
CA ASP A 71 -1.05 8.67 -17.36
C ASP A 71 -1.03 7.77 -16.11
N ASN A 72 -0.49 6.56 -16.23
CA ASN A 72 -0.29 5.67 -15.08
C ASN A 72 0.88 6.19 -14.23
N PRO A 73 0.66 6.67 -13.00
CA PRO A 73 1.72 7.22 -12.15
C PRO A 73 2.77 6.18 -11.75
N PHE A 74 2.50 4.89 -11.97
CA PHE A 74 3.38 3.76 -11.68
C PHE A 74 3.87 3.04 -12.95
N GLY A 75 3.82 3.70 -14.13
CA GLY A 75 4.21 3.08 -15.40
C GLY A 75 5.66 2.58 -15.46
N ASP A 76 6.56 3.27 -14.75
CA ASP A 76 8.00 2.94 -14.66
C ASP A 76 8.35 2.12 -13.40
N ASP A 77 7.36 1.63 -12.64
CA ASP A 77 7.61 0.84 -11.44
C ASP A 77 8.20 -0.53 -11.79
N ASP A 78 9.44 -0.77 -11.33
CA ASP A 78 10.15 -2.03 -11.53
C ASP A 78 9.73 -3.14 -10.54
N GLY A 79 8.81 -2.81 -9.61
CA GLY A 79 8.29 -3.72 -8.61
C GLY A 79 9.22 -3.98 -7.43
N SER A 80 10.37 -3.29 -7.36
CA SER A 80 11.30 -3.37 -6.21
C SER A 80 10.76 -2.60 -5.01
N ALA A 81 11.28 -2.88 -3.80
CA ALA A 81 10.85 -2.17 -2.61
C ALA A 81 11.40 -0.73 -2.60
N PRO A 82 10.59 0.31 -2.29
CA PRO A 82 11.06 1.68 -2.22
C PRO A 82 12.20 1.85 -1.20
N LEU A 83 13.33 2.40 -1.63
CA LEU A 83 14.51 2.60 -0.77
C LEU A 83 14.23 3.38 0.52
N PRO A 84 13.43 4.47 0.53
CA PRO A 84 13.09 5.16 1.77
C PRO A 84 12.35 4.27 2.78
N LEU A 85 11.46 3.39 2.30
CA LEU A 85 10.73 2.45 3.15
C LEU A 85 11.66 1.38 3.74
N LEU A 86 12.54 0.81 2.93
CA LEU A 86 13.56 -0.14 3.42
C LEU A 86 14.48 0.50 4.46
N GLY A 87 14.91 1.74 4.23
CA GLY A 87 15.73 2.50 5.17
C GLY A 87 15.03 2.73 6.51
N ALA A 88 13.77 3.16 6.49
CA ALA A 88 12.97 3.37 7.70
C ALA A 88 12.74 2.06 8.48
N LEU A 89 12.45 0.96 7.79
CA LEU A 89 12.31 -0.36 8.40
C LEU A 89 13.61 -0.82 9.05
N ALA A 90 14.76 -0.67 8.37
CA ALA A 90 16.05 -1.05 8.91
C ALA A 90 16.40 -0.24 10.17
N ALA A 91 16.24 1.09 10.13
CA ALA A 91 16.47 1.97 11.27
C ALA A 91 15.56 1.64 12.47
N PHE A 92 14.28 1.36 12.21
CA PHE A 92 13.34 0.91 13.24
C PHE A 92 13.75 -0.42 13.86
N ARG A 93 14.14 -1.41 13.04
CA ARG A 93 14.60 -2.73 13.52
C ARG A 93 15.90 -2.63 14.33
N ALA A 94 16.75 -1.66 14.02
CA ALA A 94 17.96 -1.33 14.79
C ALA A 94 17.68 -0.52 16.07
N GLY A 95 16.44 -0.04 16.27
CA GLY A 95 16.06 0.80 17.41
C GLY A 95 16.55 2.25 17.31
N GLU A 96 16.95 2.70 16.13
CA GLU A 96 17.45 4.06 15.87
C GLU A 96 16.30 5.07 15.72
N THR A 97 15.16 4.61 15.20
CA THR A 97 13.93 5.40 15.03
C THR A 97 12.73 4.67 15.63
N GLY A 98 11.65 5.41 15.92
CA GLY A 98 10.38 4.81 16.33
C GLY A 98 9.54 4.32 15.15
N PRO A 99 8.43 3.60 15.43
CA PRO A 99 7.51 3.10 14.39
C PRO A 99 6.87 4.21 13.57
N GLU A 100 6.76 5.44 14.10
CA GLU A 100 6.26 6.61 13.38
C GLU A 100 7.03 6.88 12.08
N ALA A 101 8.35 6.65 12.07
CA ALA A 101 9.19 6.84 10.89
C ALA A 101 8.84 5.85 9.77
N VAL A 102 8.44 4.62 10.12
CA VAL A 102 8.00 3.62 9.13
C VAL A 102 6.66 4.03 8.53
N VAL A 103 5.71 4.48 9.36
CA VAL A 103 4.39 4.95 8.88
C VAL A 103 4.53 6.16 7.96
N ASP A 104 5.43 7.08 8.27
CA ASP A 104 5.71 8.23 7.39
C ASP A 104 6.41 7.82 6.09
N ALA A 105 7.33 6.85 6.12
CA ALA A 105 7.92 6.31 4.89
C ALA A 105 6.88 5.60 4.01
N ILE A 106 5.92 4.89 4.60
CA ILE A 106 4.80 4.28 3.88
C ILE A 106 3.95 5.34 3.18
N ARG A 107 3.73 6.50 3.81
CA ARG A 107 2.92 7.60 3.23
C ARG A 107 3.43 8.06 1.87
N GLY A 108 4.75 8.13 1.70
CA GLY A 108 5.40 8.52 0.45
C GLY A 108 5.71 7.36 -0.50
N SER A 109 5.36 6.13 -0.13
CA SER A 109 5.71 4.94 -0.88
C SER A 109 4.54 4.40 -1.70
N ARG A 110 4.87 3.85 -2.86
CA ARG A 110 4.00 2.89 -3.52
C ARG A 110 4.01 1.59 -2.72
N LEU A 111 2.82 1.08 -2.43
CA LEU A 111 2.58 -0.27 -1.95
C LEU A 111 1.91 -1.11 -3.03
N LEU A 112 1.94 -2.43 -2.88
CA LEU A 112 1.23 -3.37 -3.73
C LEU A 112 0.13 -4.05 -2.91
N ILE A 113 -1.11 -3.95 -3.38
CA ILE A 113 -2.25 -4.70 -2.84
C ILE A 113 -2.35 -6.00 -3.65
N PRO A 114 -2.36 -7.18 -3.00
CA PRO A 114 -2.48 -8.45 -3.70
C PRO A 114 -3.92 -8.66 -4.17
N LEU A 115 -4.11 -8.93 -5.46
CA LEU A 115 -5.35 -9.52 -5.95
C LEU A 115 -5.14 -11.02 -6.20
N VAL A 116 -6.07 -11.84 -5.72
CA VAL A 116 -6.11 -13.26 -6.04
C VAL A 116 -7.44 -13.53 -6.73
N ALA A 117 -7.40 -14.34 -7.80
CA ALA A 117 -8.63 -14.79 -8.43
C ALA A 117 -9.33 -15.77 -7.48
N GLU A 118 -10.53 -15.44 -7.04
CA GLU A 118 -11.42 -16.41 -6.42
C GLU A 118 -12.14 -17.17 -7.53
N LEU A 119 -12.16 -18.51 -7.47
CA LEU A 119 -13.06 -19.28 -8.32
C LEU A 119 -14.49 -19.00 -7.83
N GLY A 120 -15.31 -18.35 -8.65
CA GLY A 120 -16.74 -18.23 -8.39
C GLY A 120 -17.41 -19.62 -8.37
N ASP A 121 -18.52 -19.74 -7.64
CA ASP A 121 -19.30 -20.97 -7.59
C ASP A 121 -19.73 -21.42 -9.00
N GLU A 122 -19.47 -22.70 -9.33
CA GLU A 122 -19.91 -23.32 -10.57
C GLU A 122 -21.44 -23.30 -10.66
N GLY A 123 -21.99 -22.47 -11.54
CA GLY A 123 -23.41 -22.44 -11.86
C GLY A 123 -23.73 -23.27 -13.09
N VAL A 124 -24.54 -24.32 -12.94
CA VAL A 124 -25.14 -25.04 -14.08
C VAL A 124 -26.26 -24.17 -14.66
N SER A 125 -26.16 -23.80 -15.95
CA SER A 125 -27.27 -23.17 -16.67
C SER A 125 -28.45 -24.14 -16.83
N ASP A 126 -29.67 -23.64 -17.03
CA ASP A 126 -30.88 -24.45 -17.25
C ASP A 126 -30.79 -25.43 -18.44
N THR A 127 -29.74 -25.31 -19.27
CA THR A 127 -29.42 -26.18 -20.41
C THR A 127 -28.30 -27.20 -20.15
N GLY A 128 -27.80 -27.33 -18.91
CA GLY A 128 -26.79 -28.33 -18.55
C GLY A 128 -25.36 -28.01 -19.00
N LEU A 129 -25.09 -26.77 -19.42
CA LEU A 129 -23.73 -26.28 -19.68
C LEU A 129 -23.16 -25.66 -18.39
N THR A 130 -21.98 -26.11 -17.99
CA THR A 130 -21.13 -25.42 -16.99
C THR A 130 -20.78 -24.06 -17.57
N VAL A 131 -21.37 -23.00 -17.04
CA VAL A 131 -21.00 -21.63 -17.40
C VAL A 131 -20.05 -21.16 -16.32
N ASP A 132 -18.80 -20.93 -16.70
CA ASP A 132 -17.79 -20.28 -15.86
C ASP A 132 -18.28 -18.85 -15.60
N LYS A 133 -18.91 -18.64 -14.44
CA LYS A 133 -19.48 -17.34 -14.06
C LYS A 133 -18.37 -16.51 -13.45
N THR A 134 -17.98 -15.46 -14.19
CA THR A 134 -17.27 -14.25 -13.74
C THR A 134 -16.19 -14.48 -12.68
N GLN A 135 -14.91 -14.48 -13.10
CA GLN A 135 -13.81 -14.33 -12.15
C GLN A 135 -13.92 -12.96 -11.46
N GLU A 136 -14.31 -12.95 -10.19
CA GLU A 136 -14.28 -11.75 -9.36
C GLU A 136 -12.89 -11.67 -8.70
N LEU A 137 -12.19 -10.56 -8.91
CA LEU A 137 -10.92 -10.30 -8.22
C LEU A 137 -11.26 -9.74 -6.83
N SER A 138 -10.91 -10.51 -5.81
CA SER A 138 -11.15 -10.15 -4.41
C SER A 138 -9.85 -9.66 -3.75
N ILE A 139 -9.98 -8.67 -2.87
CA ILE A 139 -8.89 -8.26 -1.98
C ILE A 139 -8.79 -9.33 -0.89
N VAL A 140 -7.61 -9.94 -0.79
CA VAL A 140 -7.41 -11.01 0.20
C VAL A 140 -7.28 -10.38 1.57
N THR A 141 -8.28 -10.58 2.43
CA THR A 141 -8.14 -10.29 3.86
C THR A 141 -7.73 -11.55 4.62
N VAL A 142 -6.78 -11.44 5.56
CA VAL A 142 -6.32 -12.56 6.39
C VAL A 142 -6.72 -12.32 7.85
N ALA A 143 -6.94 -13.38 8.62
CA ALA A 143 -7.13 -13.27 10.06
C ALA A 143 -5.78 -13.04 10.78
N ALA A 144 -5.71 -11.99 11.59
CA ALA A 144 -4.64 -11.78 12.55
C ALA A 144 -4.68 -12.82 13.69
N PRO A 145 -3.57 -12.99 14.45
CA PRO A 145 -3.56 -13.87 15.63
C PRO A 145 -4.63 -13.53 16.68
N ASP A 146 -5.08 -12.28 16.73
CA ASP A 146 -6.14 -11.79 17.62
C ASP A 146 -7.56 -11.94 17.02
N GLY A 147 -7.68 -12.54 15.83
CA GLY A 147 -8.94 -12.79 15.13
C GLY A 147 -9.44 -11.62 14.29
N ARG A 148 -8.77 -10.45 14.30
CA ARG A 148 -9.16 -9.31 13.46
C ARG A 148 -8.81 -9.54 12.00
N THR A 149 -9.59 -8.94 11.12
CA THR A 149 -9.31 -8.90 9.67
C THR A 149 -8.13 -7.97 9.41
N VAL A 150 -7.20 -8.38 8.54
CA VAL A 150 -6.06 -7.57 8.10
C VAL A 150 -5.96 -7.48 6.59
N LEU A 151 -5.49 -6.32 6.11
CA LEU A 151 -5.19 -6.10 4.70
C LEU A 151 -3.68 -6.29 4.51
N PRO A 152 -3.22 -7.39 3.89
CA PRO A 152 -1.84 -7.55 3.49
C PRO A 152 -1.49 -6.54 2.39
N VAL A 153 -0.38 -5.84 2.55
CA VAL A 153 0.21 -4.95 1.56
C VAL A 153 1.69 -5.26 1.43
N PHE A 154 2.27 -5.00 0.26
CA PHE A 154 3.65 -5.37 -0.01
C PHE A 154 4.48 -4.19 -0.50
N SER A 155 5.73 -4.15 -0.08
CA SER A 155 6.72 -3.19 -0.57
C SER A 155 7.21 -3.56 -1.97
N SER A 156 7.28 -4.86 -2.27
CA SER A 156 7.83 -5.40 -3.53
C SER A 156 7.04 -6.59 -4.08
N VAL A 157 7.18 -6.81 -5.39
CA VAL A 157 6.62 -7.99 -6.08
C VAL A 157 7.22 -9.27 -5.52
N THR A 158 8.52 -9.27 -5.19
CA THR A 158 9.21 -10.44 -4.60
C THR A 158 8.61 -10.84 -3.27
N ALA A 159 8.38 -9.90 -2.36
CA ALA A 159 7.75 -10.19 -1.07
C ALA A 159 6.32 -10.74 -1.27
N MET A 160 5.54 -10.13 -2.18
CA MET A 160 4.18 -10.57 -2.49
C MET A 160 4.12 -11.98 -3.09
N GLN A 161 4.98 -12.29 -4.06
CA GLN A 161 5.02 -13.60 -4.71
C GLN A 161 5.55 -14.70 -3.78
N THR A 162 6.43 -14.35 -2.84
CA THR A 162 6.87 -15.27 -1.78
C THR A 162 5.70 -15.61 -0.85
N TRP A 163 4.87 -14.63 -0.52
CA TRP A 163 3.67 -14.85 0.30
C TRP A 163 2.59 -15.66 -0.43
N ASN A 164 2.29 -15.30 -1.69
CA ASN A 164 1.36 -16.05 -2.54
C ASN A 164 1.76 -15.96 -4.02
N PRO A 165 2.22 -17.07 -4.63
CA PRO A 165 2.64 -17.09 -6.04
C PRO A 165 1.53 -16.75 -7.06
N GLN A 166 0.25 -16.84 -6.67
CA GLN A 166 -0.89 -16.50 -7.52
C GLN A 166 -1.32 -15.03 -7.40
N ALA A 167 -0.78 -14.29 -6.44
CA ALA A 167 -1.13 -12.89 -6.23
C ALA A 167 -0.65 -12.01 -7.39
N ARG A 168 -1.55 -11.16 -7.88
CA ARG A 168 -1.26 -10.16 -8.91
C ARG A 168 -1.12 -8.79 -8.25
N PRO A 169 -0.06 -8.02 -8.58
CA PRO A 169 0.20 -6.77 -7.89
C PRO A 169 -0.71 -5.66 -8.42
N VAL A 170 -1.34 -4.93 -7.50
CA VAL A 170 -2.00 -3.66 -7.81
C VAL A 170 -1.27 -2.53 -7.08
N PRO A 171 -0.57 -1.63 -7.80
CA PRO A 171 0.14 -0.53 -7.15
C PRO A 171 -0.86 0.50 -6.61
N ALA A 172 -0.61 0.95 -5.37
CA ALA A 172 -1.38 1.98 -4.71
C ALA A 172 -0.46 2.86 -3.85
N ALA A 173 -0.73 4.15 -3.76
CA ALA A 173 -0.08 4.99 -2.76
C ALA A 173 -0.46 4.53 -1.34
N GLY A 174 0.45 4.62 -0.37
CA GLY A 174 0.21 4.23 1.03
C GLY A 174 -1.13 4.75 1.62
N PRO A 175 -1.44 6.06 1.50
CA PRO A 175 -2.73 6.60 1.97
C PRO A 175 -3.95 5.96 1.30
N ARG A 176 -3.85 5.62 0.00
CA ARG A 176 -4.94 4.96 -0.73
C ARG A 176 -5.13 3.51 -0.27
N ALA A 177 -4.04 2.79 0.01
CA ALA A 177 -4.12 1.45 0.59
C ALA A 177 -4.76 1.47 1.99
N ALA A 178 -4.43 2.48 2.80
CA ALA A 178 -5.06 2.66 4.12
C ALA A 178 -6.55 3.02 4.03
N LEU A 179 -6.93 3.84 3.05
CA LEU A 179 -8.33 4.14 2.79
C LEU A 179 -9.10 2.89 2.33
N ALA A 180 -8.49 2.03 1.51
CA ALA A 180 -9.08 0.76 1.10
C ALA A 180 -9.31 -0.16 2.32
N ALA A 181 -8.30 -0.33 3.19
CA ALA A 181 -8.45 -1.08 4.44
C ALA A 181 -9.64 -0.56 5.27
N ALA A 182 -9.70 0.75 5.51
CA ALA A 182 -10.78 1.35 6.29
C ALA A 182 -12.16 1.15 5.65
N SER A 183 -12.26 1.24 4.32
CA SER A 183 -13.53 1.08 3.58
C SER A 183 -14.04 -0.36 3.60
N GLU A 184 -13.15 -1.34 3.70
CA GLU A 184 -13.47 -2.76 3.80
C GLU A 184 -13.68 -3.24 5.26
N GLY A 185 -13.73 -2.31 6.22
CA GLY A 185 -13.88 -2.63 7.64
C GLY A 185 -12.64 -3.31 8.24
N THR A 186 -11.49 -3.18 7.59
CA THR A 186 -10.22 -3.73 8.03
C THR A 186 -9.44 -2.67 8.78
N GLU A 187 -9.19 -2.92 10.07
CA GLU A 187 -8.54 -1.96 10.97
C GLU A 187 -7.02 -2.15 11.06
N LEU A 188 -6.48 -3.16 10.37
CA LEU A 188 -5.08 -3.55 10.38
C LEU A 188 -4.51 -3.61 8.97
N LEU A 189 -3.36 -2.97 8.75
CA LEU A 189 -2.51 -3.24 7.57
C LEU A 189 -1.30 -4.04 8.01
N VAL A 190 -0.96 -5.07 7.26
CA VAL A 190 0.29 -5.82 7.46
C VAL A 190 1.15 -5.63 6.22
N LEU A 191 2.24 -4.87 6.37
CA LEU A 191 3.27 -4.78 5.35
C LEU A 191 4.07 -6.08 5.30
N ASP A 192 4.35 -6.57 4.10
CA ASP A 192 5.20 -7.73 3.76
C ASP A 192 5.05 -8.93 4.73
N PRO A 193 3.84 -9.43 4.99
CA PRO A 193 3.59 -10.50 5.95
C PRO A 193 4.54 -11.69 5.76
N THR A 194 4.99 -12.26 6.87
CA THR A 194 5.91 -13.40 6.96
C THR A 194 7.34 -13.15 6.47
N SER A 195 7.71 -11.90 6.21
CA SER A 195 9.06 -11.52 5.77
C SER A 195 9.87 -10.77 6.85
N GLU A 196 11.14 -10.52 6.57
CA GLU A 196 12.01 -9.67 7.40
C GLU A 196 11.50 -8.22 7.49
N THR A 197 10.87 -7.72 6.42
CA THR A 197 10.29 -6.38 6.34
C THR A 197 8.88 -6.30 6.92
N GLU A 198 8.31 -7.39 7.48
CA GLU A 198 6.94 -7.33 7.99
C GLU A 198 6.78 -6.25 9.07
N PHE A 199 5.70 -5.48 8.98
CA PHE A 199 5.38 -4.40 9.91
C PHE A 199 3.87 -4.21 9.96
N VAL A 200 3.31 -4.17 11.18
CA VAL A 200 1.86 -4.05 11.38
C VAL A 200 1.49 -2.63 11.75
N LEU A 201 0.56 -2.05 10.99
CA LEU A 201 -0.09 -0.78 11.30
C LEU A 201 -1.44 -1.09 11.95
N ARG A 202 -1.63 -0.56 13.16
CA ARG A 202 -2.87 -0.66 13.92
C ARG A 202 -3.84 0.45 13.55
N ARG A 203 -5.09 0.35 14.01
CA ARG A 203 -6.19 1.25 13.67
C ARG A 203 -5.82 2.75 13.71
N PRO A 204 -5.18 3.29 14.78
CA PRO A 204 -4.82 4.71 14.80
C PRO A 204 -3.83 5.11 13.70
N ALA A 205 -2.85 4.26 13.40
CA ALA A 205 -1.87 4.48 12.35
C ALA A 205 -2.49 4.38 10.95
N VAL A 206 -3.35 3.38 10.73
CA VAL A 206 -4.11 3.21 9.47
C VAL A 206 -4.96 4.45 9.19
N TRP A 207 -5.68 4.95 10.21
CA TRP A 207 -6.54 6.12 10.07
C TRP A 207 -5.76 7.39 9.79
N ALA A 208 -4.65 7.62 10.51
CA ALA A 208 -3.78 8.77 10.27
C ALA A 208 -3.13 8.71 8.87
N LEU A 209 -2.73 7.52 8.43
CA LEU A 209 -2.20 7.31 7.09
C LEU A 209 -3.25 7.62 6.00
N ALA A 210 -4.47 7.11 6.15
CA ALA A 210 -5.58 7.34 5.22
C ALA A 210 -5.97 8.82 5.12
N GLN A 211 -5.92 9.56 6.24
CA GLN A 211 -6.25 10.98 6.31
C GLN A 211 -5.09 11.91 5.93
N GLY A 212 -3.90 11.36 5.67
CA GLY A 212 -2.71 12.19 5.40
C GLY A 212 -2.17 12.92 6.65
N LEU A 213 -2.56 12.51 7.85
CA LEU A 213 -2.16 13.11 9.13
C LEU A 213 -0.92 12.42 9.72
N PRO A 214 -0.04 13.16 10.44
CA PRO A 214 1.05 12.54 11.20
C PRO A 214 0.49 11.61 12.28
N TRP A 215 1.29 10.61 12.65
CA TRP A 215 0.92 9.64 13.68
C TRP A 215 2.06 9.47 14.68
N LEU A 216 1.70 9.33 15.95
CA LEU A 216 2.60 8.92 17.03
C LEU A 216 2.07 7.64 17.66
N PRO A 217 2.94 6.70 18.05
CA PRO A 217 2.51 5.55 18.83
C PRO A 217 1.99 5.99 20.21
N SER A 218 1.03 5.26 20.75
CA SER A 218 0.26 5.67 21.94
C SER A 218 1.10 5.83 23.20
N ASP A 219 2.23 5.14 23.32
CA ASP A 219 3.19 5.29 24.42
C ASP A 219 4.03 6.57 24.35
N ARG A 220 4.08 7.22 23.17
CA ARG A 220 4.83 8.46 22.91
C ARG A 220 3.92 9.66 22.63
N ASP A 221 2.61 9.46 22.57
CA ASP A 221 1.64 10.53 22.36
C ASP A 221 1.39 11.30 23.69
N PRO A 222 1.75 12.59 23.77
CA PRO A 222 1.56 13.39 24.97
C PRO A 222 0.09 13.60 25.35
N GLU A 223 -0.83 13.60 24.38
CA GLU A 223 -2.27 13.73 24.66
C GLU A 223 -2.83 12.45 25.29
N VAL A 224 -2.35 11.28 24.84
CA VAL A 224 -2.70 9.99 25.45
C VAL A 224 -2.19 9.94 26.90
N LEU A 225 -0.93 10.31 27.15
CA LEU A 225 -0.39 10.37 28.51
C LEU A 225 -1.17 11.34 29.41
N ALA A 226 -1.55 12.51 28.88
CA ALA A 226 -2.35 13.48 29.61
C ALA A 226 -3.75 12.93 29.97
N ALA A 227 -4.40 12.22 29.05
CA ALA A 227 -5.69 11.59 29.30
C ALA A 227 -5.61 10.51 30.41
N PHE A 228 -4.59 9.64 30.36
CA PHE A 228 -4.36 8.66 31.42
C PHE A 228 -4.09 9.33 32.77
N ARG A 229 -3.27 10.37 32.83
CA ARG A 229 -3.01 11.11 34.08
C ARG A 229 -4.25 11.80 34.63
N ALA A 230 -5.05 12.42 33.76
CA ALA A 230 -6.31 13.06 34.17
C ALA A 230 -7.28 12.05 34.79
N SER A 231 -7.30 10.80 34.27
CA SER A 231 -8.16 9.72 34.79
C SER A 231 -7.85 9.31 36.24
N LEU A 232 -6.64 9.62 36.73
CA LEU A 232 -6.19 9.30 38.09
C LEU A 232 -6.67 10.29 39.16
N GLY A 233 -7.13 11.49 38.78
CA GLY A 233 -7.36 12.60 39.71
C GLY A 233 -8.30 12.30 40.89
N SER A 234 -9.14 11.27 40.79
CA SER A 234 -10.05 10.82 41.84
C SER A 234 -9.68 9.46 42.47
N GLU A 235 -8.57 8.84 42.09
CA GLU A 235 -8.17 7.51 42.56
C GLU A 235 -6.98 7.59 43.53
N LEU A 236 -7.26 7.75 44.82
CA LEU A 236 -6.23 7.90 45.86
C LEU A 236 -5.28 6.69 46.00
N GLY A 237 -5.68 5.52 45.50
CA GLY A 237 -4.86 4.31 45.51
C GLY A 237 -3.84 4.22 44.37
N VAL A 238 -3.89 5.14 43.39
CA VAL A 238 -2.97 5.19 42.25
C VAL A 238 -2.13 6.46 42.35
N LEU A 239 -0.82 6.27 42.42
CA LEU A 239 0.16 7.33 42.62
C LEU A 239 0.65 7.92 41.30
N ASP A 240 0.82 7.08 40.27
CA ASP A 240 1.25 7.52 38.95
C ASP A 240 0.81 6.52 37.86
N VAL A 241 0.94 6.95 36.60
CA VAL A 241 0.78 6.13 35.41
C VAL A 241 1.95 6.34 34.45
N GLU A 242 2.56 5.23 34.03
CA GLU A 242 3.55 5.20 32.96
C GLU A 242 3.01 4.44 31.75
N LEU A 243 3.39 4.89 30.57
CA LEU A 243 3.04 4.26 29.31
C LEU A 243 4.29 3.63 28.68
N ALA A 244 4.16 2.41 28.17
CA ALA A 244 5.24 1.72 27.47
C ALA A 244 4.71 0.92 26.28
N ALA A 245 5.54 0.78 25.24
CA ALA A 245 5.23 -0.07 24.10
C ALA A 245 5.07 -1.55 24.52
N GLY A 246 3.89 -2.12 24.24
CA GLY A 246 3.58 -3.54 24.44
C GLY A 246 3.94 -4.44 23.27
N ASP A 247 4.12 -3.85 22.08
CA ASP A 247 4.52 -4.51 20.84
C ASP A 247 5.65 -3.71 20.14
N PRO A 248 6.85 -3.65 20.74
CA PRO A 248 7.93 -2.77 20.27
C PRO A 248 8.47 -3.14 18.89
N ALA A 249 8.20 -4.35 18.38
CA ALA A 249 8.60 -4.77 17.05
C ALA A 249 7.52 -4.46 15.98
N SER A 250 6.32 -4.03 16.37
CA SER A 250 5.15 -3.86 15.50
C SER A 250 4.83 -5.14 14.71
N ARG A 251 4.71 -6.26 15.43
CA ARG A 251 4.51 -7.61 14.87
C ARG A 251 3.20 -8.26 15.33
N LEU A 252 2.33 -7.50 16.00
CA LEU A 252 1.05 -7.95 16.53
C LEU A 252 1.20 -9.16 17.49
N ARG A 253 2.25 -9.13 18.32
CA ARG A 253 2.55 -10.21 19.30
C ARG A 253 1.97 -9.97 20.69
N GLY A 254 1.35 -8.81 20.91
CA GLY A 254 0.69 -8.43 22.15
C GLY A 254 -0.16 -7.19 21.95
N GLU A 255 -0.66 -6.63 23.05
CA GLU A 255 -1.32 -5.32 23.06
C GLU A 255 -0.32 -4.22 22.69
N GLU A 256 -0.80 -3.14 22.06
CA GLU A 256 0.13 -2.07 21.67
C GLU A 256 0.66 -1.27 22.87
N LEU A 257 -0.17 -1.11 23.91
CA LEU A 257 0.13 -0.23 25.04
C LEU A 257 0.14 -1.04 26.34
N VAL A 258 1.20 -0.86 27.12
CA VAL A 258 1.26 -1.29 28.52
C VAL A 258 1.04 -0.07 29.39
N VAL A 259 -0.09 -0.05 30.11
CA VAL A 259 -0.42 0.97 31.09
C VAL A 259 0.07 0.49 32.46
N ARG A 260 1.14 1.10 32.96
CA ARG A 260 1.72 0.76 34.26
C ARG A 260 1.12 1.68 35.32
N LEU A 261 0.34 1.11 36.23
CA LEU A 261 -0.22 1.85 37.36
C LEU A 261 0.68 1.68 38.57
N VAL A 262 1.22 2.78 39.07
CA VAL A 262 1.99 2.82 40.31
C VAL A 262 1.00 2.93 41.46
N LEU A 263 0.94 1.90 42.32
CA LEU A 263 -0.06 1.80 43.37
C LEU A 263 0.51 2.14 44.75
N SER A 264 -0.34 2.71 45.60
CA SER A 264 -0.06 2.85 47.02
C SER A 264 0.00 1.48 47.71
N SER A 265 0.90 1.33 48.69
CA SER A 265 0.96 0.13 49.52
C SER A 265 -0.31 -0.07 50.35
N GLY A 266 -0.68 -1.32 50.63
CA GLY A 266 -1.74 -1.64 51.59
C GLY A 266 -3.16 -1.69 51.03
N LEU A 267 -3.33 -1.58 49.71
CA LEU A 267 -4.62 -1.82 49.06
C LEU A 267 -5.06 -3.28 49.26
N THR A 268 -6.31 -3.45 49.68
CA THR A 268 -6.98 -4.74 49.64
C THR A 268 -7.33 -5.12 48.20
N ARG A 269 -7.64 -6.40 47.97
CA ARG A 269 -8.07 -6.88 46.65
C ARG A 269 -9.35 -6.20 46.18
N ASP A 270 -10.32 -6.01 47.08
CA ASP A 270 -11.60 -5.39 46.75
C ASP A 270 -11.44 -3.90 46.38
N GLU A 271 -10.54 -3.19 47.07
CA GLU A 271 -10.21 -1.80 46.74
C GLU A 271 -9.53 -1.71 45.38
N LEU A 272 -8.56 -2.58 45.10
CA LEU A 272 -7.87 -2.65 43.81
C LEU A 272 -8.84 -2.95 42.67
N ASP A 273 -9.69 -3.96 42.81
CA ASP A 273 -10.68 -4.34 41.79
C ASP A 273 -11.66 -3.19 41.53
N ALA A 274 -12.07 -2.46 42.58
CA ALA A 274 -12.94 -1.30 42.45
C ALA A 274 -12.24 -0.12 41.73
N ILE A 275 -10.97 0.13 42.01
CA ILE A 275 -10.15 1.15 41.32
C ILE A 275 -10.03 0.80 39.83
N LEU A 276 -9.62 -0.43 39.51
CA LEU A 276 -9.42 -0.89 38.14
C LEU A 276 -10.71 -0.83 37.32
N SER A 277 -11.84 -1.22 37.91
CA SER A 277 -13.15 -1.14 37.26
C SER A 277 -13.54 0.30 36.90
N ARG A 278 -13.33 1.25 37.81
CA ARG A 278 -13.60 2.68 37.54
C ARG A 278 -12.67 3.27 36.50
N LEU A 279 -11.37 2.95 36.57
CA LEU A 279 -10.40 3.40 35.58
C LEU A 279 -10.74 2.86 34.18
N ALA A 280 -11.05 1.57 34.06
CA ALA A 280 -11.47 0.97 32.80
C ALA A 280 -12.71 1.67 32.21
N GLN A 281 -13.72 1.99 33.05
CA GLN A 281 -14.89 2.74 32.60
C GLN A 281 -14.55 4.16 32.12
N ARG A 282 -13.67 4.87 32.82
CA ARG A 282 -13.22 6.21 32.40
C ARG A 282 -12.44 6.16 31.10
N TRP A 283 -11.51 5.22 30.96
CA TRP A 283 -10.69 5.08 29.75
C TRP A 283 -11.54 4.73 28.54
N ALA A 284 -12.54 3.86 28.70
CA ALA A 284 -13.47 3.53 27.63
C ALA A 284 -14.37 4.71 27.21
N ALA A 285 -14.59 5.69 28.09
CA ALA A 285 -15.38 6.89 27.83
C ALA A 285 -14.53 8.11 27.43
N ASP A 286 -13.21 8.00 27.43
CA ASP A 286 -12.30 9.07 27.04
C ASP A 286 -12.01 8.98 25.53
N ASP A 287 -12.41 10.01 24.78
CA ASP A 287 -12.28 10.03 23.32
C ASP A 287 -10.83 9.92 22.85
N VAL A 288 -9.87 10.50 23.57
CA VAL A 288 -8.45 10.44 23.18
C VAL A 288 -7.95 9.01 23.31
N ILE A 289 -8.22 8.35 24.44
CA ILE A 289 -7.82 6.96 24.66
C ILE A 289 -8.53 6.04 23.66
N ALA A 290 -9.85 6.16 23.52
CA ALA A 290 -10.64 5.29 22.64
C ALA A 290 -10.21 5.41 21.16
N THR A 291 -9.88 6.62 20.70
CA THR A 291 -9.51 6.84 19.30
C THR A 291 -8.05 6.52 19.01
N ARG A 292 -7.12 6.82 19.94
CA ARG A 292 -5.67 6.72 19.70
C ARG A 292 -5.00 5.49 20.28
N VAL A 293 -5.70 4.71 21.11
CA VAL A 293 -5.21 3.43 21.64
C VAL A 293 -5.96 2.27 20.98
N ASP A 294 -5.25 1.42 20.24
CA ASP A 294 -5.80 0.21 19.58
C ASP A 294 -6.14 -0.88 20.61
N SER A 295 -5.22 -1.16 21.52
CA SER A 295 -5.34 -2.19 22.53
C SER A 295 -4.40 -1.91 23.70
N LEU A 296 -4.80 -2.27 24.90
CA LEU A 296 -3.97 -2.07 26.07
C LEU A 296 -4.03 -3.26 27.02
N ARG A 297 -2.96 -3.42 27.80
CA ARG A 297 -2.96 -4.22 29.02
C ARG A 297 -2.53 -3.37 30.20
N VAL A 298 -3.02 -3.72 31.38
CA VAL A 298 -2.66 -3.05 32.63
C VAL A 298 -1.58 -3.87 33.34
N GLN A 299 -0.53 -3.19 33.79
CA GLN A 299 0.51 -3.75 34.64
C GLN A 299 0.51 -2.99 35.97
N LEU A 300 0.50 -3.71 37.07
CA LEU A 300 0.54 -3.11 38.41
C LEU A 300 1.98 -3.04 38.90
N VAL A 301 2.37 -1.88 39.43
CA VAL A 301 3.70 -1.63 39.99
C VAL A 301 3.51 -1.12 41.40
N ALA A 302 4.22 -1.70 42.37
CA ALA A 302 4.23 -1.17 43.74
C ALA A 302 5.11 0.08 43.78
N ALA A 303 4.66 1.14 44.46
CA ALA A 303 5.55 2.24 44.78
C ALA A 303 6.70 1.76 45.68
N GLU A 304 7.91 2.22 45.37
CA GLU A 304 9.10 2.03 46.21
C GLU A 304 9.01 2.81 47.52
#